data_AF-A0A6J1WNR0-F1
#
_entry.id   AF-A0A6J1WNR0-F1
#
_cell.length_a   1.000
_cell.length_b   1.000
_cell.length_c   1.000
_cell.angle_alpha   90.00
_cell.angle_beta   90.00
_cell.angle_gamma   90.00
#
_symmetry.space_group_name_H-M   'P 1'
#
loop_
_entity.id
_entity.type
_entity.pdbx_description
1 polymer ?
#
loop_
_entity_poly.entity_id
_entity_poly.type
_entity_poly.pdbx_seq_one_letter_code
_entity_poly.pdbx_strand_id
1 'polypeptide(L)'
;MSLFVFGIYVLPYLNVFGGAVAIASNQYKAVNGMSNEYFGWGGEDDDFYARLEAKGLKMSRFEPETSRYHMVSHKSQHKESGRQKLKVAKERMALDGLNSLTYTEIATVLHPLFTHIMVDL
;
A
#
# COMPACT_ATOMS: atom_id res chain seq x y z
N MET A 1 -16.66 -18.03 -11.36
CA MET A 1 -17.85 -17.82 -10.51
C MET A 1 -17.66 -16.50 -9.79
N SER A 2 -18.24 -15.42 -10.32
CA SER A 2 -18.06 -14.05 -9.80
C SER A 2 -19.06 -13.81 -8.69
N LEU A 3 -18.57 -13.68 -7.45
CA LEU A 3 -19.38 -13.30 -6.29
C LEU A 3 -19.27 -11.78 -6.12
N PHE A 4 -20.17 -11.04 -6.76
CA PHE A 4 -20.56 -9.72 -6.29
C PHE A 4 -21.93 -9.87 -5.64
N VAL A 5 -21.94 -10.00 -4.32
CA VAL A 5 -23.16 -9.89 -3.50
C VAL A 5 -23.10 -8.53 -2.82
N PHE A 6 -24.01 -7.63 -3.20
CA PHE A 6 -24.19 -6.35 -2.53
C PHE A 6 -24.49 -6.58 -1.04
N GLY A 7 -23.69 -5.98 -0.15
CA GLY A 7 -23.97 -5.90 1.28
C GLY A 7 -23.10 -6.76 2.20
N ILE A 8 -22.20 -7.60 1.69
CA ILE A 8 -21.31 -8.40 2.55
C ILE A 8 -19.91 -7.79 2.58
N TYR A 9 -19.51 -7.30 3.75
CA TYR A 9 -18.16 -6.80 4.02
C TYR A 9 -17.26 -8.01 4.33
N VAL A 10 -16.60 -8.56 3.31
CA VAL A 10 -15.70 -9.72 3.44
C VAL A 10 -14.30 -9.34 2.99
N LEU A 11 -13.30 -9.79 3.74
CA LEU A 11 -11.90 -9.66 3.31
C LEU A 11 -11.65 -10.56 2.08
N PRO A 12 -11.04 -10.04 1.00
CA PRO A 12 -10.69 -10.86 -0.16
C PRO A 12 -9.75 -12.02 0.19
N TYR A 13 -8.85 -11.81 1.16
CA TYR A 13 -7.96 -12.80 1.76
C TYR A 13 -7.47 -12.29 3.13
N LEU A 14 -6.99 -13.19 4.00
CA LEU A 14 -6.69 -12.87 5.40
C LEU A 14 -5.61 -11.79 5.57
N ASN A 15 -4.58 -11.84 4.73
CA ASN A 15 -3.41 -10.96 4.82
C ASN A 15 -3.54 -9.71 3.92
N VAL A 16 -4.76 -9.35 3.50
CA VAL A 16 -4.98 -8.16 2.67
C VAL A 16 -4.51 -6.90 3.42
N PHE A 17 -3.53 -6.20 2.88
CA PHE A 17 -2.90 -5.05 3.55
C PHE A 17 -3.16 -3.70 2.85
N GLY A 18 -4.07 -3.67 1.89
CA GLY A 18 -4.41 -2.46 1.12
C GLY A 18 -5.57 -1.64 1.66
N GLY A 19 -5.82 -0.49 1.02
CA GLY A 19 -6.94 0.40 1.29
C GLY A 19 -6.59 1.55 2.24
N ALA A 20 -6.66 1.32 3.55
CA ALA A 20 -6.31 2.32 4.56
C ALA A 20 -5.48 1.67 5.67
N VAL A 21 -4.24 2.14 5.83
CA VAL A 21 -3.26 1.59 6.77
C VAL A 21 -2.68 2.72 7.62
N ALA A 22 -2.54 2.47 8.91
CA ALA A 22 -1.77 3.32 9.82
C ALA A 22 -0.51 2.57 10.28
N ILE A 23 0.62 3.26 10.29
CA ILE A 23 1.91 2.70 10.70
C ILE A 23 2.74 3.75 11.44
N ALA A 24 3.43 3.35 12.50
CA ALA A 24 4.32 4.24 13.21
C ALA A 24 5.56 4.58 12.35
N SER A 25 6.03 5.83 12.42
CA SER A 25 7.14 6.28 11.56
C SER A 25 8.43 5.47 11.77
N ASN A 26 8.69 4.97 12.98
CA ASN A 26 9.82 4.10 13.26
C ASN A 26 9.68 2.71 12.61
N GLN A 27 8.47 2.13 12.60
CA GLN A 27 8.17 0.86 11.93
C GLN A 27 8.31 1.01 10.42
N TYR A 28 7.78 2.09 9.85
CA TYR A 28 7.90 2.38 8.42
C TYR A 28 9.37 2.52 7.99
N LYS A 29 10.19 3.24 8.76
CA LYS A 29 11.63 3.36 8.51
C LYS A 29 12.37 2.03 8.69
N ALA A 30 11.98 1.21 9.67
CA ALA A 30 12.63 -0.07 9.95
C ALA A 30 12.51 -1.09 8.78
N VAL A 31 11.48 -0.95 7.94
CA VAL A 31 11.28 -1.78 6.74
C VAL A 31 11.72 -1.10 5.43
N ASN A 32 12.43 0.03 5.52
CA ASN A 32 12.81 0.87 4.38
C ASN A 32 11.60 1.38 3.58
N GLY A 33 10.44 1.58 4.22
CA GLY A 33 9.22 2.03 3.57
C GLY A 33 8.66 1.10 2.50
N MET A 34 7.82 1.66 1.62
CA MET A 34 7.23 0.94 0.49
C MET A 34 8.21 0.86 -0.67
N SER A 35 7.90 -0.05 -1.61
CA SER A 35 8.67 -0.24 -2.83
C SER A 35 8.47 0.88 -3.85
N ASN A 36 9.53 1.33 -4.52
CA ASN A 36 9.41 2.30 -5.62
C ASN A 36 9.15 1.63 -6.98
N GLU A 37 9.23 0.30 -7.08
CA GLU A 37 9.12 -0.41 -8.36
C GLU A 37 7.69 -0.70 -8.84
N TYR A 38 6.65 -0.39 -8.07
CA TYR A 38 5.27 -0.67 -8.48
C TYR A 38 4.66 0.53 -9.19
N PHE A 39 4.54 0.41 -10.51
CA PHE A 39 3.79 1.34 -11.36
C PHE A 39 2.54 0.60 -11.87
N GLY A 40 1.39 1.27 -11.88
CA GLY A 40 0.09 0.63 -12.18
C GLY A 40 -0.52 -0.10 -10.98
N TRP A 41 -1.50 -0.98 -11.23
CA TRP A 41 -2.25 -1.65 -10.14
C TRP A 41 -1.75 -3.05 -9.86
N GLY A 42 -1.30 -3.26 -8.62
CA GLY A 42 -1.26 -4.58 -7.99
C GLY A 42 0.09 -4.98 -7.40
N GLY A 43 0.04 -5.41 -6.14
CA GLY A 43 1.10 -6.15 -5.45
C GLY A 43 2.02 -5.30 -4.59
N GLU A 44 1.86 -3.97 -4.59
CA GLU A 44 2.59 -3.01 -3.75
C GLU A 44 2.23 -3.17 -2.28
N ASP A 45 0.93 -3.35 -1.97
CA ASP A 45 0.44 -3.54 -0.60
C ASP A 45 0.90 -4.89 -0.03
N ASP A 46 0.90 -5.93 -0.87
CA ASP A 46 1.38 -7.27 -0.50
C ASP A 46 2.90 -7.28 -0.30
N ASP A 47 3.67 -6.54 -1.13
CA ASP A 47 5.12 -6.37 -0.96
C ASP A 47 5.41 -5.65 0.35
N PHE A 48 4.69 -4.57 0.63
CA PHE A 48 4.84 -3.83 1.87
C PHE A 48 4.51 -4.69 3.09
N TYR A 49 3.47 -5.53 3.03
CA TYR A 49 3.16 -6.51 4.07
C TYR A 49 4.29 -7.53 4.26
N ALA A 50 4.84 -8.08 3.17
CA ALA A 50 5.97 -9.01 3.23
C ALA A 50 7.21 -8.40 3.91
N ARG A 51 7.49 -7.10 3.68
CA ARG A 51 8.57 -6.38 4.37
C ARG A 51 8.32 -6.26 5.87
N LEU A 52 7.08 -5.97 6.27
CA LEU A 52 6.68 -5.92 7.69
C LEU A 52 6.86 -7.28 8.37
N GLU A 53 6.38 -8.37 7.74
CA GLU A 53 6.56 -9.72 8.26
C GLU A 53 8.03 -10.11 8.38
N ALA A 54 8.87 -9.70 7.43
CA ALA A 54 10.32 -9.95 7.47
C ALA A 54 11.03 -9.27 8.66
N LYS A 55 10.43 -8.22 9.24
CA LYS A 55 10.90 -7.55 10.47
C LYS A 55 10.12 -7.98 11.72
N GLY A 56 9.25 -8.99 11.62
CA GLY A 56 8.43 -9.47 12.73
C GLY A 56 7.32 -8.50 13.15
N LEU A 57 6.99 -7.52 12.30
CA LEU A 57 5.90 -6.58 12.53
C LEU A 57 4.59 -7.21 12.02
N LYS A 58 3.57 -7.23 12.88
CA LYS A 58 2.27 -7.84 12.58
C LYS A 58 1.21 -6.77 12.35
N MET A 59 0.31 -7.03 11.40
CA MET A 59 -0.88 -6.22 11.22
C MET A 59 -1.82 -6.37 12.42
N SER A 60 -2.42 -5.26 12.84
CA SER A 60 -3.61 -5.24 13.70
C SER A 60 -4.80 -4.77 12.87
N ARG A 61 -5.98 -5.36 13.10
CA ARG A 61 -7.22 -5.00 12.43
C ARG A 61 -8.33 -4.88 13.46
N PHE A 62 -9.13 -3.83 13.34
CA PHE A 62 -10.32 -3.65 14.17
C PHE A 62 -11.43 -4.63 13.77
N GLU A 63 -12.40 -4.80 14.67
CA GLU A 63 -13.54 -5.67 14.43
C GLU A 63 -14.37 -5.22 13.21
N PRO A 64 -14.93 -6.15 12.42
CA PRO A 64 -15.64 -5.87 11.17
C PRO A 64 -16.80 -4.88 11.30
N GLU A 65 -17.41 -4.75 12.48
CA GLU A 65 -18.49 -3.80 12.78
C GLU A 65 -18.00 -2.36 12.77
N THR A 66 -16.73 -2.14 13.14
CA THR A 66 -16.11 -0.80 13.26
C THR A 66 -15.20 -0.44 12.07
N SER A 67 -14.84 -1.42 11.24
CA SER A 67 -13.84 -1.26 10.17
C SER A 67 -14.45 -1.36 8.76
N ARG A 68 -15.62 -0.77 8.53
CA ARG A 68 -16.31 -0.81 7.23
C ARG A 68 -15.96 0.41 6.39
N TYR A 69 -15.58 0.17 5.13
CA TYR A 69 -15.21 1.21 4.18
C TYR A 69 -16.17 1.22 2.99
N HIS A 70 -16.47 2.41 2.49
CA HIS A 70 -17.24 2.60 1.26
C HIS A 70 -16.33 3.14 0.16
N MET A 71 -16.23 2.40 -0.95
CA MET A 71 -15.42 2.77 -2.10
C MET A 71 -16.21 3.73 -2.99
N VAL A 72 -15.68 4.92 -3.23
CA VAL A 72 -16.22 5.83 -4.24
C VAL A 72 -16.10 5.19 -5.61
N SER A 73 -17.18 5.22 -6.41
CA SER A 73 -17.24 4.56 -7.71
C SER A 73 -16.16 5.09 -8.67
N HIS A 74 -15.44 4.17 -9.30
CA HIS A 74 -14.40 4.48 -10.27
C HIS A 74 -14.29 3.38 -11.34
N LYS A 75 -13.63 3.68 -12.46
CA LYS A 75 -13.33 2.69 -13.52
C LYS A 75 -12.19 1.79 -13.08
N SER A 76 -12.29 0.49 -13.36
CA SER A 76 -11.17 -0.43 -13.13
C SER A 76 -9.95 0.03 -13.92
N GLN A 77 -8.79 -0.03 -13.28
CA GLN A 77 -7.52 0.26 -13.92
C GLN A 77 -6.84 -1.02 -14.41
N HIS A 78 -5.85 -0.88 -15.30
CA HIS A 78 -5.08 -2.01 -15.82
C HIS A 78 -4.25 -2.63 -14.70
N LYS A 79 -4.35 -3.96 -14.55
CA LYS A 79 -3.59 -4.71 -13.56
C LYS A 79 -2.26 -5.14 -14.14
N GLU A 80 -1.18 -4.72 -13.51
CA GLU A 80 0.15 -5.25 -13.82
C GLU A 80 0.46 -6.44 -12.92
N SER A 81 1.11 -7.47 -13.48
CA SER A 81 1.47 -8.64 -12.69
C SER A 81 2.68 -8.37 -11.80
N GLY A 82 2.46 -7.83 -10.59
CA GLY A 82 3.48 -7.66 -9.56
C GLY A 82 4.04 -8.96 -8.95
N ARG A 83 3.58 -10.15 -9.40
CA ARG A 83 3.90 -11.45 -8.77
C ARG A 83 5.39 -11.79 -8.70
N GLN A 84 6.19 -11.42 -9.70
CA GLN A 84 7.63 -11.72 -9.67
C GLN A 84 8.37 -10.82 -8.68
N LYS A 85 8.01 -9.52 -8.63
CA LYS A 85 8.55 -8.56 -7.66
C LYS A 85 8.22 -8.96 -6.23
N LEU A 86 6.98 -9.40 -5.99
CA LEU A 86 6.51 -9.84 -4.68
C LEU A 86 7.31 -11.02 -4.12
N LYS A 87 7.72 -11.97 -4.97
CA LYS A 87 8.51 -13.14 -4.52
C LYS A 87 9.86 -12.76 -3.93
N VAL A 88 10.43 -11.63 -4.36
CA VAL A 88 11.75 -11.15 -3.96
C VAL A 88 11.66 -9.90 -3.08
N ALA A 89 10.48 -9.57 -2.56
CA ALA A 89 10.23 -8.36 -1.77
C ALA A 89 11.20 -8.23 -0.58
N LYS A 90 11.42 -9.34 0.14
CA LYS A 90 12.29 -9.39 1.32
C LYS A 90 13.75 -9.14 0.97
N GLU A 91 14.24 -9.74 -0.10
CA GLU A 91 15.62 -9.59 -0.56
C GLU A 91 15.86 -8.16 -1.06
N ARG A 92 14.86 -7.61 -1.77
CA ARG A 92 14.92 -6.31 -2.43
C ARG A 92 14.75 -5.14 -1.47
N MET A 93 14.07 -5.32 -0.33
CA MET A 93 13.78 -4.22 0.62
C MET A 93 15.01 -3.46 1.10
N ALA A 94 16.21 -4.07 1.09
CA ALA A 94 17.45 -3.40 1.48
C ALA A 94 17.97 -2.42 0.40
N LEU A 95 17.60 -2.65 -0.86
CA LEU A 95 18.07 -1.91 -2.03
C LEU A 95 17.00 -0.95 -2.59
N ASP A 96 15.73 -1.26 -2.37
CA ASP A 96 14.60 -0.46 -2.83
C ASP A 96 13.68 -0.01 -1.70
N GLY A 97 13.45 1.29 -1.62
CA GLY A 97 12.44 1.91 -0.77
C GLY A 97 12.79 3.35 -0.44
N LEU A 98 12.66 3.75 0.82
CA LEU A 98 13.00 5.11 1.28
C LEU A 98 14.43 5.53 0.94
N ASN A 99 15.37 4.61 1.00
CA ASN A 99 16.79 4.89 0.70
C ASN A 99 17.09 5.09 -0.80
N SER A 100 16.19 4.67 -1.69
CA SER A 100 16.36 4.76 -3.14
C SER A 100 15.31 5.64 -3.81
N LEU A 101 14.39 6.23 -3.04
CA LEU A 101 13.34 7.10 -3.54
C LEU A 101 13.94 8.35 -4.19
N THR A 102 13.75 8.48 -5.49
CA THR A 102 14.11 9.65 -6.29
C THR A 102 12.84 10.34 -6.75
N TYR A 103 12.76 11.65 -6.54
CA TYR A 103 11.68 12.49 -7.07
C TYR A 103 12.16 13.94 -7.15
N THR A 104 11.48 14.75 -7.98
CA THR A 104 11.64 16.20 -8.00
C THR A 104 10.37 16.86 -7.49
N GLU A 105 10.47 17.71 -6.48
CA GLU A 105 9.33 18.54 -6.08
C GLU A 105 9.07 19.62 -7.12
N ILE A 106 7.87 19.62 -7.70
CA ILE A 106 7.44 20.62 -8.69
C ILE A 106 6.86 21.83 -7.98
N ALA A 107 6.01 21.61 -6.97
CA ALA A 107 5.41 22.66 -6.17
C ALA A 107 4.73 22.14 -4.90
N THR A 108 4.72 22.98 -3.86
CA THR A 108 3.94 22.78 -2.63
C THR A 108 2.93 23.92 -2.48
N VAL A 109 1.64 23.58 -2.40
CA VAL A 109 0.53 24.53 -2.25
C VAL A 109 -0.24 24.25 -0.98
N LEU A 110 -0.34 25.26 -0.11
CA LEU A 110 -1.12 25.20 1.13
C LEU A 110 -2.57 25.60 0.83
N HIS A 111 -3.52 24.69 1.04
CA HIS A 111 -4.95 24.98 1.02
C HIS A 111 -5.50 25.01 2.46
N PRO A 112 -6.69 25.60 2.69
CA PRO A 112 -7.28 25.64 4.03
C PRO A 112 -7.52 24.26 4.68
N LEU A 113 -7.71 23.21 3.88
CA LEU A 113 -8.08 21.87 4.36
C LEU A 113 -7.01 20.79 4.11
N PHE A 114 -6.00 21.06 3.28
CA PHE A 114 -4.94 20.10 2.94
C PHE A 114 -3.71 20.81 2.34
N THR A 115 -2.57 20.12 2.35
CA THR A 115 -1.38 20.54 1.62
C THR A 115 -1.24 19.69 0.37
N HIS A 116 -1.09 20.31 -0.78
CA HIS A 116 -0.86 19.62 -2.05
C HIS A 116 0.63 19.69 -2.39
N ILE A 117 1.30 18.54 -2.40
CA ILE A 117 2.70 18.41 -2.82
C ILE A 117 2.70 17.71 -4.17
N MET A 118 3.15 18.41 -5.22
CA MET A 118 3.26 17.89 -6.58
C MET A 118 4.69 17.46 -6.84
N VAL A 119 4.87 16.23 -7.32
CA VAL A 119 6.18 15.62 -7.55
C VAL A 119 6.25 15.00 -8.94
N ASP A 120 7.45 15.02 -9.53
CA ASP A 120 7.84 14.18 -10.66
C ASP A 120 8.56 12.94 -10.12
N LEU A 121 8.08 11.75 -10.49
CA LEU A 121 8.56 10.45 -10.01
C LEU A 121 9.41 9.74 -11.06
#